data_AF-A0A7C6AS55-F1
#
_entry.id   AF-A0A7C6AS55-F1
#
_cell.length_a   1.000
_cell.length_b   1.000
_cell.length_c   1.000
_cell.angle_alpha   90.00
_cell.angle_beta   90.00
_cell.angle_gamma   90.00
#
_symmetry.space_group_name_H-M   'P 1'
#
loop_
_entity.id
_entity.type
_entity.pdbx_description
1 polymer ?
#
loop_
_entity_poly.entity_id
_entity_poly.type
_entity_poly.pdbx_seq_one_letter_code
_entity_poly.pdbx_strand_id
1 'polypeptide(L)'
;MTQQREPALDEFAGVDKVPVRFHRIARAIAVGLAGAYGWGVRGIFGHELGAAIPGVLIGATLALLSGHDLFRRRQWVVAATGAVGFAIGGSMSYGLLVGYTRHVHTGSVLYGFLGLLLVGALWGLIGGAWIGLALARAITLRRLLEGAAVMMGAAASGYGLLVSLLGLHLSPPRSDAWAAVLGAALGLSWLLRRWGVPAGWGGAIFGAFGFGLGFVFGDALQTLGGISGLAFDWWKVMEVTMGFCGGTALAWGIWLMADLGRPLLRSPNLQEPGYPLATRLVVWALIFLWVPAGIALTRFSPKALSALAEGLGFQPIGPFVGMRQWWAWTAVAVGILATVRWLFSQPSRARQWARLLPPLFALQMLFLAALRSLYPGVGPIPWRVLVLLAGLLLAGIVLAAFLEVDARVFHLHPPKPTARFVGSLAVAAVVVTVAVSLLVRFSHSTPLPGAHLRW
;
A
#
# COMPACT_ATOMS: atom_id res chain seq x y z
N MET A 1 20.30 4.75 -62.82
CA MET A 1 20.88 5.17 -61.53
C MET A 1 20.22 6.47 -61.13
N THR A 2 19.25 6.39 -60.23
CA THR A 2 18.50 7.55 -59.72
C THR A 2 18.30 7.30 -58.23
N GLN A 3 19.16 7.92 -57.41
CA GLN A 3 19.04 7.89 -55.94
C GLN A 3 17.90 8.81 -55.52
N GLN A 4 16.82 8.25 -54.98
CA GLN A 4 15.85 8.98 -54.19
C GLN A 4 16.46 9.30 -52.83
N ARG A 5 16.56 10.60 -52.49
CA ARG A 5 16.84 11.06 -51.12
C ARG A 5 15.61 10.82 -50.26
N GLU A 6 15.75 10.05 -49.18
CA GLU A 6 14.79 10.04 -48.07
C GLU A 6 14.80 11.44 -47.39
N PRO A 7 13.63 12.00 -47.05
CA PRO A 7 13.57 13.26 -46.31
C PRO A 7 14.04 13.06 -44.86
N ALA A 8 14.83 14.02 -44.37
CA ALA A 8 15.44 14.03 -43.06
C ALA A 8 14.39 14.02 -41.93
N LEU A 9 14.58 13.13 -40.96
CA LEU A 9 13.80 12.98 -39.72
C LEU A 9 13.99 14.11 -38.70
N ASP A 10 14.49 15.28 -39.11
CA ASP A 10 14.88 16.37 -38.20
C ASP A 10 13.81 17.47 -38.04
N GLU A 11 12.67 17.38 -38.72
CA GLU A 11 11.64 18.45 -38.71
C GLU A 11 10.66 18.41 -37.51
N PHE A 12 10.80 17.45 -36.58
CA PHE A 12 9.99 17.38 -35.35
C PHE A 12 10.76 17.81 -34.08
N ALA A 13 11.79 18.65 -34.22
CA ALA A 13 12.60 19.16 -33.10
C ALA A 13 11.93 20.30 -32.29
N GLY A 14 10.60 20.44 -32.33
CA GLY A 14 9.85 21.55 -31.70
C GLY A 14 8.86 21.18 -30.60
N VAL A 15 8.76 19.91 -30.19
CA VAL A 15 7.93 19.52 -29.04
C VAL A 15 8.80 19.50 -27.79
N ASP A 16 8.54 20.41 -26.87
CA ASP A 16 9.18 20.52 -25.56
C ASP A 16 9.33 19.14 -24.91
N LYS A 17 10.56 18.61 -24.89
CA LYS A 17 10.88 17.33 -24.25
C LYS A 17 10.76 17.51 -22.74
N VAL A 18 9.58 17.24 -22.20
CA VAL A 18 9.31 17.25 -20.76
C VAL A 18 10.41 16.43 -20.04
N PRO A 19 11.09 16.97 -19.02
CA PRO A 19 12.23 16.31 -18.41
C PRO A 19 11.90 14.91 -17.85
N VAL A 20 12.83 13.96 -17.97
CA VAL A 20 12.70 12.57 -17.49
C VAL A 20 12.31 12.47 -16.00
N ARG A 21 12.77 13.44 -15.20
CA ARG A 21 12.44 13.54 -13.77
C ARG A 21 10.94 13.77 -13.54
N PHE A 22 10.30 14.59 -14.38
CA PHE A 22 8.87 14.87 -14.31
C PHE A 22 8.04 13.60 -14.54
N HIS A 23 8.41 12.80 -15.53
CA HIS A 23 7.77 11.51 -15.82
C HIS A 23 7.85 10.52 -14.66
N ARG A 24 8.97 10.47 -13.92
CA ARG A 24 9.11 9.57 -12.76
C ARG A 24 8.26 10.04 -11.58
N ILE A 25 8.24 11.35 -11.33
CA ILE A 25 7.43 11.94 -10.26
C ILE A 25 5.95 11.68 -10.51
N ALA A 26 5.44 11.98 -11.71
CA ALA A 26 4.04 11.74 -12.07
C ALA A 26 3.63 10.27 -11.89
N ARG A 27 4.48 9.33 -12.31
CA ARG A 27 4.24 7.89 -12.13
C ARG A 27 4.26 7.49 -10.65
N ALA A 28 5.16 8.05 -9.85
CA ALA A 28 5.20 7.79 -8.41
C ALA A 28 3.96 8.34 -7.71
N ILE A 29 3.49 9.54 -8.09
CA ILE A 29 2.23 10.14 -7.62
C ILE A 29 1.04 9.24 -7.96
N ALA A 30 0.99 8.67 -9.17
CA ALA A 30 -0.08 7.74 -9.53
C ALA A 30 -0.09 6.47 -8.65
N VAL A 31 1.08 5.96 -8.27
CA VAL A 31 1.17 4.87 -7.26
C VAL A 31 0.75 5.36 -5.88
N GLY A 32 1.09 6.59 -5.52
CA GLY A 32 0.58 7.26 -4.33
C GLY A 32 -0.94 7.30 -4.28
N LEU A 33 -1.60 7.72 -5.37
CA LEU A 33 -3.07 7.73 -5.47
C LEU A 33 -3.67 6.32 -5.30
N ALA A 34 -2.98 5.29 -5.80
CA ALA A 34 -3.39 3.90 -5.60
C ALA A 34 -3.31 3.49 -4.12
N GLY A 35 -2.24 3.89 -3.43
CA GLY A 35 -2.10 3.70 -1.99
C GLY A 35 -3.11 4.49 -1.18
N ALA A 36 -3.38 5.74 -1.56
CA ALA A 36 -4.35 6.63 -0.94
C ALA A 36 -5.76 6.02 -0.99
N TYR A 37 -6.17 5.57 -2.18
CA TYR A 37 -7.42 4.86 -2.38
C TYR A 37 -7.45 3.55 -1.57
N GLY A 38 -6.39 2.74 -1.65
CA GLY A 38 -6.31 1.46 -0.95
C GLY A 38 -6.43 1.58 0.57
N TRP A 39 -5.72 2.53 1.20
CA TRP A 39 -5.88 2.76 2.63
C TRP A 39 -7.21 3.38 2.99
N GLY A 40 -7.73 4.27 2.15
CA GLY A 40 -9.07 4.83 2.33
C GLY A 40 -10.14 3.73 2.38
N VAL A 41 -10.07 2.75 1.48
CA VAL A 41 -10.98 1.59 1.48
C VAL A 41 -10.73 0.68 2.68
N ARG A 42 -9.47 0.42 3.00
CA ARG A 42 -9.10 -0.47 4.10
C ARG A 42 -9.79 -0.12 5.41
N GLY A 43 -9.92 1.16 5.75
CA GLY A 43 -10.58 1.57 7.00
C GLY A 43 -12.02 1.05 7.18
N ILE A 44 -12.71 0.69 6.07
CA ILE A 44 -14.07 0.13 6.11
C ILE A 44 -14.07 -1.35 6.51
N PHE A 45 -13.04 -2.09 6.09
CA PHE A 45 -12.94 -3.53 6.33
C PHE A 45 -12.04 -3.87 7.53
N GLY A 46 -11.09 -2.99 7.85
CA GLY A 46 -10.10 -3.12 8.93
C GLY A 46 -9.21 -4.37 8.83
N HIS A 47 -8.31 -4.52 9.82
CA HIS A 47 -7.54 -5.75 10.05
C HIS A 47 -6.61 -6.14 8.88
N GLU A 48 -6.16 -7.40 8.84
CA GLU A 48 -5.19 -7.95 7.89
C GLU A 48 -5.75 -7.98 6.46
N LEU A 49 -7.00 -8.44 6.28
CA LEU A 49 -7.65 -8.50 4.97
C LEU A 49 -7.86 -7.12 4.36
N GLY A 50 -8.24 -6.12 5.17
CA GLY A 50 -8.32 -4.74 4.69
C GLY A 50 -6.95 -4.22 4.27
N ALA A 51 -5.89 -4.56 5.01
CA ALA A 51 -4.52 -4.14 4.70
C ALA A 51 -3.94 -4.79 3.45
N ALA A 52 -4.48 -5.94 3.02
CA ALA A 52 -4.11 -6.55 1.75
C ALA A 52 -4.48 -5.67 0.53
N ILE A 53 -5.58 -4.91 0.61
CA ILE A 53 -6.11 -4.06 -0.48
C ILE A 53 -5.09 -3.02 -0.98
N PRO A 54 -4.51 -2.13 -0.13
CA PRO A 54 -3.48 -1.21 -0.58
C PRO A 54 -2.24 -1.94 -1.09
N GLY A 55 -1.88 -3.10 -0.51
CA GLY A 55 -0.78 -3.92 -1.00
C GLY A 55 -0.96 -4.36 -2.45
N VAL A 56 -2.16 -4.85 -2.81
CA VAL A 56 -2.52 -5.20 -4.20
C VAL A 56 -2.42 -3.97 -5.11
N LEU A 57 -3.05 -2.87 -4.72
CA LEU A 57 -3.14 -1.66 -5.55
C LEU A 57 -1.78 -1.00 -5.79
N ILE A 58 -1.00 -0.84 -4.72
CA ILE A 58 0.35 -0.27 -4.79
C ILE A 58 1.23 -1.18 -5.64
N GLY A 59 1.27 -2.48 -5.36
CA GLY A 59 2.10 -3.44 -6.09
C GLY A 59 1.75 -3.50 -7.57
N ALA A 60 0.45 -3.58 -7.91
CA ALA A 60 -0.02 -3.64 -9.28
C ALA A 60 0.28 -2.34 -10.05
N THR A 61 0.01 -1.18 -9.45
CA THR A 61 0.20 0.13 -10.10
C THR A 61 1.69 0.45 -10.27
N LEU A 62 2.51 0.13 -9.26
CA LEU A 62 3.96 0.30 -9.32
C LEU A 62 4.58 -0.54 -10.43
N ALA A 63 4.21 -1.82 -10.51
CA ALA A 63 4.71 -2.70 -11.54
C ALA A 63 4.29 -2.25 -12.94
N LEU A 64 3.03 -1.82 -13.09
CA LEU A 64 2.48 -1.28 -14.33
C LEU A 64 3.26 -0.05 -14.82
N LEU A 65 3.44 0.94 -13.94
CA LEU A 65 4.03 2.25 -14.26
C LEU A 65 5.56 2.30 -14.15
N SER A 66 6.21 1.16 -13.88
CA SER A 66 7.66 1.09 -13.76
C SER A 66 8.44 1.49 -15.01
N GLY A 67 7.82 1.39 -16.19
CA GLY A 67 8.53 1.50 -17.48
C GLY A 67 9.38 0.28 -17.81
N HIS A 68 9.37 -0.77 -16.97
CA HIS A 68 10.21 -1.95 -17.13
C HIS A 68 9.36 -3.18 -17.50
N ASP A 69 9.63 -3.79 -18.65
CA ASP A 69 8.83 -4.93 -19.16
C ASP A 69 8.78 -6.11 -18.19
N LEU A 70 9.90 -6.42 -17.52
CA LEU A 70 9.94 -7.47 -16.50
C LEU A 70 8.95 -7.19 -15.35
N PHE A 71 8.87 -5.94 -14.90
CA PHE A 71 8.04 -5.57 -13.76
C PHE A 71 6.56 -5.68 -14.14
N ARG A 72 6.19 -5.19 -15.34
CA ARG A 72 4.85 -5.38 -15.91
C ARG A 72 4.47 -6.86 -16.04
N ARG A 73 5.37 -7.71 -16.54
CA ARG A 73 5.11 -9.16 -16.65
C ARG A 73 4.90 -9.82 -15.28
N ARG A 74 5.52 -9.28 -14.23
CA ARG A 74 5.41 -9.77 -12.85
C ARG A 74 4.33 -9.08 -12.02
N GLN A 75 3.58 -8.13 -12.59
CA GLN A 75 2.62 -7.25 -11.90
C GLN A 75 1.72 -7.98 -10.90
N TRP A 76 1.20 -9.15 -11.25
CA TRP A 76 0.32 -9.96 -10.39
C TRP A 76 1.04 -10.55 -9.20
N VAL A 77 2.25 -11.07 -9.39
CA VAL A 77 3.06 -11.60 -8.28
C VAL A 77 3.47 -10.47 -7.33
N VAL A 78 3.77 -9.30 -7.90
CA VAL A 78 4.07 -8.08 -7.13
C VAL A 78 2.83 -7.63 -6.34
N ALA A 79 1.65 -7.67 -6.95
CA ALA A 79 0.40 -7.34 -6.28
C ALA A 79 0.07 -8.34 -5.15
N ALA A 80 0.24 -9.64 -5.37
CA ALA A 80 -0.01 -10.67 -4.35
C ALA A 80 0.98 -10.60 -3.19
N THR A 81 2.27 -10.40 -3.48
CA THR A 81 3.28 -10.22 -2.42
C THR A 81 3.09 -8.90 -1.67
N GLY A 82 2.65 -7.84 -2.36
CA GLY A 82 2.15 -6.63 -1.72
C GLY A 82 0.98 -6.93 -0.77
N ALA A 83 -0.02 -7.68 -1.23
CA ALA A 83 -1.15 -8.09 -0.41
C ALA A 83 -0.70 -8.81 0.88
N VAL A 84 0.18 -9.81 0.76
CA VAL A 84 0.74 -10.56 1.90
C VAL A 84 1.53 -9.64 2.84
N GLY A 85 2.47 -8.86 2.30
CA GLY A 85 3.33 -8.00 3.11
C GLY A 85 2.53 -6.99 3.93
N PHE A 86 1.58 -6.28 3.30
CA PHE A 86 0.74 -5.33 4.01
C PHE A 86 -0.28 -6.00 4.94
N ALA A 87 -0.79 -7.19 4.59
CA ALA A 87 -1.68 -7.96 5.49
C ALA A 87 -1.00 -8.31 6.81
N ILE A 88 0.27 -8.73 6.79
CA ILE A 88 1.04 -9.03 8.02
C ILE A 88 1.08 -7.80 8.95
N GLY A 89 1.33 -6.62 8.39
CA GLY A 89 1.33 -5.38 9.17
C GLY A 89 -0.06 -4.98 9.70
N GLY A 90 -1.14 -5.50 9.10
CA GLY A 90 -2.52 -5.25 9.55
C GLY A 90 -2.89 -5.84 10.91
N SER A 91 -2.03 -6.67 11.48
CA SER A 91 -2.15 -7.21 12.84
C SER A 91 -1.80 -6.21 13.95
N MET A 92 -1.09 -5.12 13.61
CA MET A 92 -0.66 -4.10 14.57
C MET A 92 -1.81 -3.19 15.00
N SER A 93 -1.89 -2.88 16.29
CA SER A 93 -2.85 -1.91 16.83
C SER A 93 -2.22 -0.52 16.96
N TYR A 94 -2.93 0.50 16.47
CA TYR A 94 -2.47 1.90 16.53
C TYR A 94 -3.54 2.88 17.01
N GLY A 95 -4.81 2.46 17.20
CA GLY A 95 -5.90 3.37 17.54
C GLY A 95 -5.67 4.14 18.85
N LEU A 96 -5.03 3.51 19.84
CA LEU A 96 -4.63 4.20 21.07
C LEU A 96 -3.52 5.22 20.85
N LEU A 97 -2.61 4.96 19.90
CA LEU A 97 -1.52 5.89 19.55
C LEU A 97 -2.08 7.20 18.98
N VAL A 98 -3.10 7.09 18.12
CA VAL A 98 -3.90 8.23 17.62
C VAL A 98 -4.60 8.97 18.77
N GLY A 99 -5.05 8.29 19.82
CA GLY A 99 -5.61 8.98 20.97
C GLY A 99 -4.56 9.73 21.80
N TYR A 100 -3.32 9.23 21.87
CA TYR A 100 -2.24 9.91 22.59
C TYR A 100 -1.84 11.24 21.91
N THR A 101 -1.89 11.32 20.58
CA THR A 101 -1.57 12.56 19.81
C THR A 101 -2.59 13.68 20.02
N ARG A 102 -3.77 13.34 20.54
CA ARG A 102 -4.90 14.25 20.78
C ARG A 102 -4.94 14.80 22.21
N HIS A 103 -3.95 14.44 23.04
CA HIS A 103 -3.84 14.91 24.41
C HIS A 103 -3.12 16.27 24.51
N VAL A 104 -3.20 16.91 25.68
CA VAL A 104 -2.48 18.15 26.03
C VAL A 104 -1.20 17.90 26.83
N HIS A 105 -0.77 16.65 27.02
CA HIS A 105 0.52 16.38 27.67
C HIS A 105 1.56 16.12 26.59
N THR A 106 2.62 16.92 26.58
CA THR A 106 3.66 16.85 25.55
C THR A 106 4.27 15.46 25.45
N GLY A 107 4.48 14.78 26.58
CA GLY A 107 4.96 13.40 26.62
C GLY A 107 4.02 12.41 25.93
N SER A 108 2.71 12.51 26.15
CA SER A 108 1.70 11.68 25.47
C SER A 108 1.66 11.95 23.97
N VAL A 109 1.69 13.22 23.56
CA VAL A 109 1.63 13.61 22.14
C VAL A 109 2.87 13.10 21.39
N LEU A 110 4.07 13.35 21.95
CA LEU A 110 5.33 12.84 21.38
C LEU A 110 5.33 11.32 21.30
N TYR A 111 4.89 10.65 22.35
CA TYR A 111 4.80 9.19 22.38
C TYR A 111 3.84 8.66 21.30
N GLY A 112 2.67 9.28 21.15
CA GLY A 112 1.69 8.96 20.12
C GLY A 112 2.30 9.05 18.72
N PHE A 113 2.90 10.19 18.39
CA PHE A 113 3.48 10.42 17.06
C PHE A 113 4.71 9.55 16.78
N LEU A 114 5.58 9.32 17.75
CA LEU A 114 6.72 8.39 17.60
C LEU A 114 6.24 6.94 17.45
N GLY A 115 5.17 6.56 18.16
CA GLY A 115 4.51 5.26 17.98
C GLY A 115 3.90 5.11 16.59
N LEU A 116 3.23 6.15 16.08
CA LEU A 116 2.68 6.16 14.71
C LEU A 116 3.78 6.12 13.65
N LEU A 117 4.88 6.85 13.85
CA LEU A 117 6.07 6.75 13.00
C LEU A 117 6.58 5.31 12.95
N LEU A 118 6.72 4.66 14.12
CA LEU A 118 7.17 3.27 14.22
C LEU A 118 6.21 2.30 13.51
N VAL A 119 4.92 2.33 13.83
CA VAL A 119 3.94 1.41 13.23
C VAL A 119 3.82 1.63 11.72
N GLY A 120 3.78 2.89 11.27
CA GLY A 120 3.79 3.23 9.85
C GLY A 120 5.06 2.72 9.16
N ALA A 121 6.22 2.93 9.78
CA ALA A 121 7.48 2.47 9.24
C ALA A 121 7.55 0.95 9.15
N LEU A 122 7.08 0.22 10.16
CA LEU A 122 7.01 -1.25 10.14
C LEU A 122 6.14 -1.76 9.00
N TRP A 123 4.99 -1.13 8.78
CA TRP A 123 4.08 -1.49 7.70
C TRP A 123 4.72 -1.32 6.32
N GLY A 124 5.36 -0.17 6.11
CA GLY A 124 6.06 0.13 4.88
C GLY A 124 7.30 -0.74 4.67
N LEU A 125 8.01 -1.08 5.75
CA LEU A 125 9.19 -1.94 5.71
C LEU A 125 8.84 -3.32 5.20
N ILE A 126 7.89 -4.00 5.86
CA ILE A 126 7.52 -5.37 5.49
C ILE A 126 6.80 -5.41 4.14
N GLY A 127 5.87 -4.49 3.88
CA GLY A 127 5.16 -4.41 2.60
C GLY A 127 6.11 -4.12 1.44
N GLY A 128 7.03 -3.18 1.62
CA GLY A 128 8.02 -2.82 0.62
C GLY A 128 9.07 -3.90 0.36
N ALA A 129 9.49 -4.62 1.41
CA ALA A 129 10.40 -5.75 1.29
C ALA A 129 9.81 -6.87 0.41
N TRP A 130 8.54 -7.23 0.62
CA TRP A 130 7.84 -8.24 -0.19
C TRP A 130 7.66 -7.82 -1.65
N ILE A 131 7.25 -6.57 -1.90
CA ILE A 131 7.10 -6.03 -3.25
C ILE A 131 8.46 -6.03 -3.98
N GLY A 132 9.52 -5.55 -3.33
CA GLY A 132 10.86 -5.52 -3.92
C GLY A 132 11.44 -6.91 -4.17
N LEU A 133 11.11 -7.91 -3.33
CA LEU A 133 11.47 -9.31 -3.55
C LEU A 133 10.89 -9.85 -4.86
N ALA A 134 9.59 -9.66 -5.08
CA ALA A 134 8.88 -10.15 -6.25
C ALA A 134 9.36 -9.51 -7.56
N LEU A 135 9.83 -8.26 -7.49
CA LEU A 135 10.36 -7.54 -8.64
C LEU A 135 11.75 -8.02 -9.04
N ALA A 136 12.65 -8.14 -8.07
CA ALA A 136 14.03 -8.48 -8.35
C ALA A 136 14.21 -9.93 -8.82
N ARG A 137 13.30 -10.84 -8.44
CA ARG A 137 13.58 -12.27 -8.55
C ARG A 137 12.34 -13.14 -8.60
N ALA A 138 12.47 -14.27 -9.30
CA ALA A 138 11.46 -15.31 -9.26
C ALA A 138 11.36 -15.92 -7.86
N ILE A 139 10.13 -16.02 -7.35
CA ILE A 139 9.85 -16.58 -6.05
C ILE A 139 9.58 -18.08 -6.19
N THR A 140 10.52 -18.91 -5.76
CA THR A 140 10.39 -20.38 -5.71
C THR A 140 9.77 -20.83 -4.40
N LEU A 141 9.08 -21.98 -4.37
CA LEU A 141 8.51 -22.57 -3.15
C LEU A 141 9.54 -22.70 -2.01
N ARG A 142 10.75 -23.19 -2.30
CA ARG A 142 11.83 -23.30 -1.29
C ARG A 142 12.14 -21.97 -0.60
N ARG A 143 12.20 -20.88 -1.36
CA ARG A 143 12.46 -19.53 -0.83
C ARG A 143 11.26 -18.95 -0.08
N LEU A 144 10.04 -19.30 -0.47
CA LEU A 144 8.85 -18.96 0.30
C LEU A 144 8.87 -19.64 1.67
N LEU A 145 9.21 -20.93 1.71
CA LEU A 145 9.32 -21.69 2.96
C LEU A 145 10.46 -21.17 3.83
N GLU A 146 11.63 -20.89 3.25
CA GLU A 146 12.76 -20.25 3.95
C GLU A 146 12.36 -18.88 4.50
N GLY A 147 11.70 -18.06 3.68
CA GLY A 147 11.17 -16.75 4.06
C GLY A 147 10.19 -16.85 5.23
N ALA A 148 9.20 -17.72 5.12
CA ALA A 148 8.21 -17.95 6.17
C ALA A 148 8.87 -18.43 7.47
N ALA A 149 9.76 -19.42 7.41
CA ALA A 149 10.44 -19.95 8.59
C ALA A 149 11.27 -18.89 9.32
N VAL A 150 12.08 -18.12 8.57
CA VAL A 150 12.89 -17.04 9.15
C VAL A 150 12.02 -15.93 9.71
N MET A 151 10.97 -15.52 8.99
CA MET A 151 10.06 -14.48 9.47
C MET A 151 9.32 -14.92 10.74
N MET A 152 8.84 -16.16 10.81
CA MET A 152 8.17 -16.69 12.00
C MET A 152 9.12 -16.78 13.20
N GLY A 153 10.33 -17.31 13.01
CA GLY A 153 11.35 -17.38 14.06
C GLY A 153 11.80 -16.00 14.55
N ALA A 154 11.96 -15.05 13.63
CA ALA A 154 12.30 -13.68 13.97
C ALA A 154 11.13 -12.94 14.64
N ALA A 155 9.88 -13.19 14.24
CA ALA A 155 8.69 -12.64 14.87
C ALA A 155 8.55 -13.12 16.33
N ALA A 156 8.69 -14.43 16.55
CA ALA A 156 8.67 -15.01 17.89
C ALA A 156 9.79 -14.42 18.77
N SER A 157 11.01 -14.32 18.22
CA SER A 157 12.14 -13.67 18.90
C SER A 157 11.87 -12.20 19.22
N GLY A 158 11.31 -11.44 18.28
CA GLY A 158 10.99 -10.02 18.46
C GLY A 158 9.95 -9.79 19.55
N TYR A 159 8.88 -10.58 19.55
CA TYR A 159 7.86 -10.51 20.60
C TYR A 159 8.40 -10.97 21.96
N GLY A 160 9.07 -12.13 22.00
CA GLY A 160 9.64 -12.69 23.23
C GLY A 160 10.66 -11.75 23.88
N LEU A 161 11.54 -11.12 23.09
CA LEU A 161 12.53 -10.18 23.60
C LEU A 161 11.90 -8.85 24.03
N LEU A 162 11.16 -8.19 23.15
CA LEU A 162 10.72 -6.82 23.41
C LEU A 162 9.53 -6.76 24.37
N VAL A 163 8.57 -7.68 24.22
CA VAL A 163 7.34 -7.67 25.02
C VAL A 163 7.51 -8.57 26.23
N SER A 164 7.83 -9.85 26.03
CA SER A 164 7.82 -10.81 27.14
C SER A 164 8.98 -10.62 28.12
N LEU A 165 10.18 -10.29 27.64
CA LEU A 165 11.36 -10.11 28.49
C LEU A 165 11.53 -8.67 28.98
N LEU A 166 11.38 -7.68 28.08
CA LEU A 166 11.63 -6.27 28.39
C LEU A 166 10.38 -5.48 28.80
N GLY A 167 9.17 -6.06 28.68
CA GLY A 167 7.92 -5.39 29.05
C GLY A 167 7.59 -4.15 28.21
N LEU A 168 8.10 -4.06 26.98
CA LEU A 168 7.90 -2.90 26.11
C LEU A 168 6.52 -2.95 25.45
N HIS A 169 5.54 -2.36 26.12
CA HIS A 169 4.17 -2.25 25.63
C HIS A 169 3.94 -0.93 24.87
N LEU A 170 3.65 -1.03 23.57
CA LEU A 170 3.46 0.13 22.71
C LEU A 170 2.08 0.75 22.92
N SER A 171 1.03 -0.06 22.97
CA SER A 171 -0.37 0.39 23.06
C SER A 171 -1.25 -0.45 24.02
N PRO A 172 -0.84 -0.66 25.29
CA PRO A 172 -1.64 -1.44 26.24
C PRO A 172 -3.03 -0.81 26.47
N PRO A 173 -4.12 -1.60 26.66
CA PRO A 173 -4.19 -3.06 26.70
C PRO A 173 -4.38 -3.72 25.32
N ARG A 174 -4.12 -3.00 24.22
CA ARG A 174 -4.20 -3.57 22.86
C ARG A 174 -2.99 -4.46 22.57
N SER A 175 -3.07 -5.17 21.45
CA SER A 175 -2.05 -6.10 20.97
C SER A 175 -0.69 -5.42 20.71
N ASP A 176 0.38 -6.02 21.23
CA ASP A 176 1.77 -5.67 20.94
C ASP A 176 2.35 -6.41 19.71
N ALA A 177 1.50 -6.72 18.73
CA ALA A 177 1.93 -7.35 17.47
C ALA A 177 3.02 -6.56 16.73
N TRP A 178 3.21 -5.26 17.03
CA TRP A 178 4.29 -4.46 16.46
C TRP A 178 5.67 -5.11 16.68
N ALA A 179 5.91 -5.75 17.83
CA ALA A 179 7.19 -6.37 18.15
C ALA A 179 7.42 -7.63 17.30
N ALA A 180 6.37 -8.42 17.09
CA ALA A 180 6.40 -9.58 16.20
C ALA A 180 6.62 -9.14 14.73
N VAL A 181 5.93 -8.09 14.29
CA VAL A 181 6.09 -7.54 12.94
C VAL A 181 7.48 -6.95 12.74
N LEU A 182 8.06 -6.26 13.72
CA LEU A 182 9.45 -5.81 13.70
C LEU A 182 10.42 -6.99 13.52
N GLY A 183 10.24 -8.05 14.31
CA GLY A 183 11.02 -9.28 14.14
C GLY A 183 10.93 -9.85 12.73
N ALA A 184 9.71 -10.05 12.21
CA ALA A 184 9.48 -10.54 10.85
C ALA A 184 10.12 -9.64 9.78
N ALA A 185 9.96 -8.33 9.92
CA ALA A 185 10.53 -7.31 9.04
C ALA A 185 12.07 -7.37 8.99
N LEU A 186 12.73 -7.51 10.13
CA LEU A 186 14.17 -7.65 10.22
C LEU A 186 14.64 -8.98 9.62
N GLY A 187 13.95 -10.08 9.92
CA GLY A 187 14.24 -11.41 9.36
C GLY A 187 14.14 -11.43 7.83
N LEU A 188 13.10 -10.83 7.27
CA LEU A 188 12.95 -10.68 5.82
C LEU A 188 14.04 -9.78 5.23
N SER A 189 14.35 -8.64 5.87
CA SER A 189 15.40 -7.74 5.41
C SER A 189 16.78 -8.42 5.40
N TRP A 190 17.09 -9.24 6.41
CA TRP A 190 18.29 -10.06 6.45
C TRP A 190 18.34 -11.05 5.28
N LEU A 191 17.23 -11.75 4.98
CA LEU A 191 17.14 -12.62 3.81
C LEU A 191 17.34 -11.88 2.49
N LEU A 192 16.76 -10.69 2.33
CA LEU A 192 16.93 -9.87 1.14
C LEU A 192 18.40 -9.50 0.92
N ARG A 193 19.15 -9.22 2.00
CA ARG A 193 20.59 -9.00 1.92
C ARG A 193 21.33 -10.27 1.53
N ARG A 194 21.05 -11.39 2.20
CA ARG A 194 21.67 -12.70 1.92
C ARG A 194 21.43 -13.14 0.48
N TRP A 195 20.25 -12.85 -0.07
CA TRP A 195 19.87 -13.21 -1.43
C TRP A 195 20.32 -12.20 -2.49
N GLY A 196 20.96 -11.08 -2.12
CA GLY A 196 21.45 -10.07 -3.05
C GLY A 196 20.33 -9.34 -3.79
N VAL A 197 19.25 -8.96 -3.09
CA VAL A 197 18.05 -8.33 -3.67
C VAL A 197 17.96 -6.84 -3.27
N PRO A 198 18.66 -5.91 -3.95
CA PRO A 198 18.72 -4.50 -3.58
C PRO A 198 17.39 -3.76 -3.80
N ALA A 199 16.55 -4.19 -4.75
CA ALA A 199 15.21 -3.63 -4.91
C ALA A 199 14.32 -3.92 -3.69
N GLY A 200 14.52 -5.07 -3.03
CA GLY A 200 13.90 -5.41 -1.74
C GLY A 200 14.29 -4.41 -0.64
N TRP A 201 15.57 -4.03 -0.59
CA TRP A 201 16.06 -3.00 0.34
C TRP A 201 15.53 -1.61 0.02
N GLY A 202 15.47 -1.24 -1.26
CA GLY A 202 14.84 0.01 -1.70
C GLY A 202 13.38 0.09 -1.27
N GLY A 203 12.63 -0.99 -1.49
CA GLY A 203 11.25 -1.10 -1.03
C GLY A 203 11.14 -0.99 0.49
N ALA A 204 11.96 -1.73 1.24
CA ALA A 204 11.92 -1.71 2.70
C ALA A 204 12.23 -0.31 3.28
N ILE A 205 13.33 0.33 2.85
CA ILE A 205 13.78 1.62 3.40
C ILE A 205 12.80 2.74 3.03
N PHE A 206 12.44 2.86 1.74
CA PHE A 206 11.57 3.95 1.29
C PHE A 206 10.11 3.70 1.67
N GLY A 207 9.69 2.44 1.75
CA GLY A 207 8.41 2.08 2.34
C GLY A 207 8.35 2.49 3.80
N ALA A 208 9.34 2.13 4.61
CA ALA A 208 9.41 2.52 6.02
C ALA A 208 9.36 4.05 6.19
N PHE A 209 10.18 4.77 5.43
CA PHE A 209 10.19 6.23 5.46
C PHE A 209 8.85 6.84 5.06
N GLY A 210 8.29 6.41 3.92
CA GLY A 210 7.06 6.98 3.37
C GLY A 210 5.81 6.68 4.18
N PHE A 211 5.64 5.44 4.65
CA PHE A 211 4.50 5.08 5.50
C PHE A 211 4.65 5.61 6.92
N GLY A 212 5.86 5.66 7.47
CA GLY A 212 6.11 6.25 8.79
C GLY A 212 5.75 7.73 8.82
N LEU A 213 6.36 8.54 7.95
CA LEU A 213 6.04 9.97 7.87
C LEU A 213 4.63 10.22 7.35
N GLY A 214 4.13 9.39 6.43
CA GLY A 214 2.74 9.46 5.98
C GLY A 214 1.73 9.30 7.11
N PHE A 215 2.01 8.42 8.08
CA PHE A 215 1.14 8.25 9.25
C PHE A 215 1.20 9.47 10.17
N VAL A 216 2.40 9.99 10.43
CA VAL A 216 2.62 11.20 11.24
C VAL A 216 1.89 12.40 10.64
N PHE A 217 2.07 12.66 9.34
CA PHE A 217 1.38 13.76 8.66
C PHE A 217 -0.13 13.53 8.58
N GLY A 218 -0.55 12.28 8.31
CA GLY A 218 -1.95 11.92 8.26
C GLY A 218 -2.66 12.20 9.59
N ASP A 219 -2.07 11.77 10.70
CA ASP A 219 -2.65 11.96 12.02
C ASP A 219 -2.60 13.42 12.49
N ALA A 220 -1.57 14.18 12.08
CA ALA A 220 -1.53 15.62 12.28
C ALA A 220 -2.67 16.33 11.55
N LEU A 221 -2.93 15.97 10.28
CA LEU A 221 -4.08 16.48 9.53
C LEU A 221 -5.40 16.08 10.18
N GLN A 222 -5.50 14.85 10.69
CA GLN A 222 -6.69 14.41 11.41
C GLN A 222 -6.92 15.24 12.68
N THR A 223 -5.87 15.51 13.43
CA THR A 223 -5.94 16.23 14.69
C THR A 223 -6.26 17.70 14.47
N LEU A 224 -5.53 18.37 13.58
CA LEU A 224 -5.78 19.77 13.18
C LEU A 224 -7.16 19.94 12.54
N GLY A 225 -7.57 18.99 11.71
CA GLY A 225 -8.90 18.95 11.13
C GLY A 225 -9.99 18.83 12.20
N GLY A 226 -9.77 17.98 13.22
CA GLY A 226 -10.67 17.89 14.37
C GLY A 226 -10.79 19.20 15.17
N ILE A 227 -9.74 20.03 15.19
CA ILE A 227 -9.73 21.35 15.84
C ILE A 227 -10.49 22.38 15.00
N SER A 228 -10.48 22.25 13.68
CA SER A 228 -11.13 23.21 12.76
C SER A 228 -12.66 23.30 12.90
N GLY A 229 -13.30 22.34 13.56
CA GLY A 229 -14.76 22.25 13.67
C GLY A 229 -15.47 21.81 12.39
N LEU A 230 -14.73 21.58 11.29
CA LEU A 230 -15.30 21.07 10.04
C LEU A 230 -15.80 19.63 10.23
N ALA A 231 -17.10 19.42 9.98
CA ALA A 231 -17.73 18.11 9.98
C ALA A 231 -17.25 17.28 8.77
N PHE A 232 -16.08 16.67 8.92
CA PHE A 232 -15.43 15.85 7.89
C PHE A 232 -14.84 14.58 8.53
N ASP A 233 -14.71 13.52 7.73
CA ASP A 233 -14.10 12.26 8.17
C ASP A 233 -12.58 12.39 8.14
N TRP A 234 -12.06 13.06 9.17
CA TRP A 234 -10.64 13.32 9.37
C TRP A 234 -9.84 12.04 9.60
N TRP A 235 -10.47 10.97 10.11
CA TRP A 235 -9.85 9.65 10.17
C TRP A 235 -9.54 9.13 8.77
N LYS A 236 -10.47 9.31 7.82
CA LYS A 236 -10.22 8.94 6.43
C LYS A 236 -9.07 9.73 5.82
N VAL A 237 -8.96 11.03 6.14
CA VAL A 237 -7.85 11.87 5.67
C VAL A 237 -6.51 11.29 6.14
N MET A 238 -6.39 10.89 7.39
CA MET A 238 -5.19 10.23 7.90
C MET A 238 -4.83 8.98 7.09
N GLU A 239 -5.80 8.07 6.90
CA GLU A 239 -5.57 6.82 6.16
C GLU A 239 -5.13 7.08 4.70
N VAL A 240 -5.81 8.01 4.03
CA VAL A 240 -5.54 8.38 2.64
C VAL A 240 -4.17 9.05 2.50
N THR A 241 -3.80 9.97 3.41
CA THR A 241 -2.48 10.62 3.42
C THR A 241 -1.36 9.61 3.64
N MET A 242 -1.53 8.71 4.61
CA MET A 242 -0.57 7.63 4.85
C MET A 242 -0.33 6.80 3.59
N GLY A 243 -1.40 6.51 2.85
CA GLY A 243 -1.36 5.65 1.66
C GLY A 243 -0.70 6.35 0.48
N PHE A 244 -1.01 7.63 0.33
CA PHE A 244 -0.40 8.51 -0.66
C PHE A 244 1.12 8.62 -0.47
N CYS A 245 1.56 9.01 0.73
CA CYS A 245 2.97 9.17 1.05
C CYS A 245 3.72 7.84 0.94
N GLY A 246 3.16 6.77 1.49
CA GLY A 246 3.73 5.43 1.45
C GLY A 246 3.87 4.88 0.04
N GLY A 247 2.81 4.93 -0.78
CA GLY A 247 2.83 4.48 -2.16
C GLY A 247 3.82 5.25 -3.03
N THR A 248 3.85 6.58 -2.89
CA THR A 248 4.76 7.46 -3.65
C THR A 248 6.22 7.17 -3.32
N ALA A 249 6.57 7.14 -2.03
CA ALA A 249 7.93 6.88 -1.58
C ALA A 249 8.40 5.48 -1.98
N LEU A 250 7.52 4.47 -1.84
CA LEU A 250 7.83 3.10 -2.22
C LEU A 250 8.14 2.97 -3.71
N ALA A 251 7.30 3.55 -4.58
CA ALA A 251 7.53 3.57 -6.02
C ALA A 251 8.86 4.23 -6.37
N TRP A 252 9.10 5.40 -5.78
CA TRP A 252 10.35 6.13 -5.97
C TRP A 252 11.57 5.29 -5.58
N GLY A 253 11.58 4.73 -4.37
CA GLY A 253 12.68 3.94 -3.83
C GLY A 253 12.98 2.69 -4.63
N ILE A 254 11.94 1.95 -5.02
CA ILE A 254 12.11 0.71 -5.80
C ILE A 254 12.68 1.02 -7.19
N TRP A 255 12.15 2.02 -7.89
CA TRP A 255 12.67 2.38 -9.22
C TRP A 255 14.08 2.97 -9.15
N LEU A 256 14.38 3.75 -8.10
CA LEU A 256 15.72 4.26 -7.83
C LEU A 256 16.74 3.11 -7.67
N MET A 257 16.40 2.09 -6.87
CA MET A 257 17.28 0.94 -6.66
C MET A 257 17.39 0.03 -7.88
N ALA A 258 16.31 -0.09 -8.67
CA ALA A 258 16.34 -0.83 -9.91
C ALA A 258 17.34 -0.22 -10.91
N ASP A 259 17.40 1.11 -11.00
CA ASP A 259 18.35 1.82 -11.86
C ASP A 259 19.80 1.72 -11.38
N LEU A 260 20.00 1.69 -10.06
CA LEU A 260 21.31 1.54 -9.42
C LEU A 260 21.87 0.11 -9.54
N GLY A 261 20.98 -0.90 -9.52
CA GLY A 261 21.31 -2.33 -9.49
C GLY A 261 21.61 -2.96 -10.85
N ARG A 262 22.26 -2.24 -11.78
CA ARG A 262 22.43 -2.62 -13.20
C ARG A 262 22.94 -4.04 -13.51
N PRO A 263 23.66 -4.80 -12.64
CA PRO A 263 24.02 -6.19 -12.96
C PRO A 263 22.88 -7.21 -12.73
N LEU A 264 21.92 -6.94 -11.85
CA LEU A 264 20.95 -7.96 -11.40
C LEU A 264 19.77 -8.17 -12.35
N LEU A 265 19.45 -7.18 -13.18
CA LEU A 265 18.47 -7.30 -14.27
C LEU A 265 19.08 -7.95 -15.54
N ARG A 266 20.40 -8.15 -15.58
CA ARG A 266 21.16 -8.77 -16.67
C ARG A 266 21.50 -10.25 -16.44
N SER A 267 20.89 -10.92 -15.45
CA SER A 267 21.06 -12.37 -15.37
C SER A 267 20.51 -12.99 -16.66
N PRO A 268 21.29 -13.79 -17.42
CA PRO A 268 20.82 -14.47 -18.64
C PRO A 268 19.56 -15.31 -18.39
N ASN A 269 19.38 -15.75 -17.14
CA ASN A 269 18.21 -16.49 -16.67
C ASN A 269 16.99 -15.62 -16.35
N LEU A 270 17.03 -14.28 -16.47
CA LEU A 270 15.84 -13.41 -16.32
C LEU A 270 15.00 -13.29 -17.60
N GLN A 271 15.43 -13.93 -18.69
CA GLN A 271 14.55 -14.33 -19.79
C GLN A 271 13.61 -15.47 -19.38
N GLU A 272 13.21 -15.56 -18.11
CA GLU A 272 12.30 -16.63 -17.70
C GLU A 272 10.99 -16.50 -18.48
N PRO A 273 10.51 -17.61 -19.08
CA PRO A 273 9.13 -17.68 -19.53
C PRO A 273 8.26 -17.29 -18.33
N GLY A 274 7.23 -16.49 -18.58
CA GLY A 274 6.33 -16.02 -17.51
C GLY A 274 5.92 -17.18 -16.60
N TYR A 275 5.77 -16.90 -15.31
CA TYR A 275 5.51 -17.92 -14.28
C TYR A 275 4.56 -19.03 -14.76
N PRO A 276 4.82 -20.31 -14.40
CA PRO A 276 3.96 -21.43 -14.77
C PRO A 276 2.49 -21.11 -14.50
N LEU A 277 1.57 -21.66 -15.31
CA LEU A 277 0.14 -21.42 -15.17
C LEU A 277 -0.33 -21.66 -13.72
N ALA A 278 0.17 -22.71 -13.06
CA ALA A 278 -0.10 -23.00 -11.66
C ALA A 278 0.27 -21.84 -10.71
N THR A 279 1.45 -21.22 -10.86
CA THR A 279 1.86 -20.07 -10.05
C THR A 279 0.98 -18.86 -10.32
N ARG A 280 0.60 -18.63 -11.59
CA ARG A 280 -0.35 -17.57 -11.94
C ARG A 280 -1.72 -17.81 -11.33
N LEU A 281 -2.20 -19.05 -11.29
CA LEU A 281 -3.47 -19.45 -10.66
C LEU A 281 -3.45 -19.30 -9.13
N VAL A 282 -2.33 -19.61 -8.46
CA VAL A 282 -2.18 -19.39 -7.02
C VAL A 282 -2.19 -17.90 -6.68
N VAL A 283 -1.41 -17.10 -7.41
CA VAL A 283 -1.36 -15.64 -7.26
C VAL A 283 -2.72 -15.00 -7.54
N TRP A 284 -3.41 -15.52 -8.55
CA TRP A 284 -4.79 -15.16 -8.88
C TRP A 284 -5.74 -15.44 -7.72
N ALA A 285 -5.70 -16.66 -7.16
CA ALA A 285 -6.53 -17.04 -6.02
C ALA A 285 -6.23 -16.14 -4.80
N LEU A 286 -4.97 -15.76 -4.56
CA LEU A 286 -4.63 -14.87 -3.46
C LEU A 286 -5.19 -13.45 -3.61
N ILE A 287 -5.26 -12.90 -4.82
CA ILE A 287 -5.71 -11.51 -5.02
C ILE A 287 -7.23 -11.43 -5.16
N PHE A 288 -7.82 -12.31 -5.98
CA PHE A 288 -9.21 -12.18 -6.41
C PHE A 288 -10.18 -13.11 -5.70
N LEU A 289 -9.69 -14.20 -5.13
CA LEU A 289 -10.48 -15.08 -4.28
C LEU A 289 -10.27 -14.71 -2.82
N TRP A 290 -9.03 -14.72 -2.31
CA TRP A 290 -8.78 -14.56 -0.87
C TRP A 290 -9.16 -13.18 -0.33
N VAL A 291 -8.74 -12.07 -0.96
CA VAL A 291 -9.09 -10.72 -0.45
C VAL A 291 -10.60 -10.45 -0.54
N PRO A 292 -11.25 -10.52 -1.72
CA PRO A 292 -12.67 -10.17 -1.86
C PRO A 292 -13.59 -11.19 -1.21
N ALA A 293 -13.32 -12.50 -1.34
CA ALA A 293 -14.13 -13.53 -0.68
C ALA A 293 -13.88 -13.55 0.83
N GLY A 294 -12.66 -13.31 1.30
CA GLY A 294 -12.38 -13.14 2.73
C GLY A 294 -13.16 -11.96 3.32
N ILE A 295 -13.25 -10.84 2.62
CA ILE A 295 -14.09 -9.70 3.00
C ILE A 295 -15.57 -10.10 2.97
N ALA A 296 -16.06 -10.76 1.92
CA ALA A 296 -17.44 -11.22 1.85
C ALA A 296 -17.79 -12.16 3.03
N LEU A 297 -16.93 -13.12 3.33
CA LEU A 297 -17.12 -14.09 4.41
C LEU A 297 -17.13 -13.43 5.79
N THR A 298 -16.22 -12.48 6.04
CA THR A 298 -16.07 -11.89 7.38
C THR A 298 -16.97 -10.68 7.61
N ARG A 299 -17.08 -9.81 6.61
CA ARG A 299 -17.77 -8.50 6.71
C ARG A 299 -19.19 -8.52 6.17
N PHE A 300 -19.53 -9.50 5.34
CA PHE A 300 -20.89 -9.74 4.86
C PHE A 300 -21.44 -11.08 5.39
N SER A 301 -20.99 -11.53 6.56
CA SER A 301 -21.65 -12.63 7.26
C SER A 301 -23.02 -12.20 7.79
N PRO A 302 -23.97 -13.13 7.99
CA PRO A 302 -25.28 -12.79 8.57
C PRO A 302 -25.13 -12.07 9.90
N LYS A 303 -24.25 -12.58 10.78
CA LYS A 303 -23.92 -11.96 12.07
C LYS A 303 -23.44 -10.51 11.94
N ALA A 304 -22.48 -10.25 11.05
CA ALA A 304 -21.92 -8.91 10.88
C ALA A 304 -22.95 -7.92 10.31
N LEU A 305 -23.79 -8.37 9.38
CA LEU A 305 -24.81 -7.53 8.76
C LEU A 305 -26.03 -7.33 9.67
N SER A 306 -26.41 -8.31 10.48
CA SER A 306 -27.46 -8.15 11.50
C SER A 306 -27.05 -7.13 12.55
N ALA A 307 -25.84 -7.25 13.11
CA ALA A 307 -25.32 -6.29 14.09
C ALA A 307 -25.25 -4.86 13.52
N LEU A 308 -24.90 -4.75 12.23
CA LEU A 308 -24.88 -3.48 11.52
C LEU A 308 -26.29 -2.91 11.28
N ALA A 309 -27.25 -3.76 10.91
CA ALA A 309 -28.64 -3.37 10.72
C ALA A 309 -29.26 -2.89 12.05
N GLU A 310 -29.03 -3.64 13.13
CA GLU A 310 -29.46 -3.29 14.48
C GLU A 310 -28.87 -1.96 14.96
N GLY A 311 -27.55 -1.78 14.80
CA GLY A 311 -26.88 -0.53 15.19
C GLY A 311 -27.33 0.69 14.40
N LEU A 312 -27.94 0.49 13.23
CA LEU A 312 -28.51 1.54 12.39
C LEU A 312 -30.03 1.65 12.51
N GLY A 313 -30.68 0.80 13.32
CA GLY A 313 -32.14 0.78 13.48
C GLY A 313 -32.91 0.30 12.24
N PHE A 314 -32.28 -0.44 11.32
CA PHE A 314 -32.96 -0.96 10.12
C PHE A 314 -33.86 -2.16 10.42
N GLN A 315 -35.11 -2.08 9.98
CA GLN A 315 -36.06 -3.19 9.93
C GLN A 315 -36.76 -3.24 8.56
N PRO A 316 -37.03 -4.42 7.97
CA PRO A 316 -36.72 -5.76 8.48
C PRO A 316 -35.26 -6.20 8.23
N ILE A 317 -34.62 -6.82 9.23
CA ILE A 317 -33.22 -7.24 9.17
C ILE A 317 -32.96 -8.34 8.11
N GLY A 318 -33.84 -9.33 8.01
CA GLY A 318 -33.64 -10.50 7.13
C GLY A 318 -33.43 -10.14 5.65
N PRO A 319 -34.35 -9.40 5.01
CA PRO A 319 -34.17 -8.92 3.64
C PRO A 319 -32.94 -8.03 3.44
N PHE A 320 -32.61 -7.17 4.43
CA PHE A 320 -31.41 -6.34 4.40
C PHE A 320 -30.14 -7.20 4.34
N VAL A 321 -30.03 -8.21 5.22
CA VAL A 321 -28.89 -9.13 5.26
C VAL A 321 -28.81 -9.89 3.93
N GLY A 322 -29.90 -10.53 3.50
CA GLY A 322 -29.92 -11.33 2.28
C GLY A 322 -29.49 -10.55 1.04
N MET A 323 -30.05 -9.35 0.84
CA MET A 323 -29.71 -8.49 -0.30
C MET A 323 -28.22 -8.11 -0.31
N ARG A 324 -27.67 -7.70 0.84
CA ARG A 324 -26.25 -7.30 0.94
C ARG A 324 -25.29 -8.47 0.70
N GLN A 325 -25.64 -9.66 1.18
CA GLN A 325 -24.86 -10.88 0.91
C GLN A 325 -24.86 -11.24 -0.57
N TRP A 326 -26.04 -11.22 -1.20
CA TRP A 326 -26.18 -11.50 -2.64
C TRP A 326 -25.31 -10.57 -3.48
N TRP A 327 -25.38 -9.26 -3.23
CA TRP A 327 -24.56 -8.29 -3.97
C TRP A 327 -23.06 -8.44 -3.69
N ALA A 328 -22.66 -8.73 -2.46
CA ALA A 328 -21.26 -8.96 -2.13
C ALA A 328 -20.70 -10.19 -2.88
N TRP A 329 -21.41 -11.32 -2.88
CA TRP A 329 -21.00 -12.51 -3.60
C TRP A 329 -21.05 -12.36 -5.12
N THR A 330 -22.01 -11.60 -5.63
CA THR A 330 -22.05 -11.23 -7.06
C THR A 330 -20.80 -10.45 -7.47
N ALA A 331 -20.36 -9.49 -6.65
CA ALA A 331 -19.14 -8.73 -6.91
C ALA A 331 -17.88 -9.61 -6.90
N VAL A 332 -17.81 -10.58 -5.99
CA VAL A 332 -16.73 -11.57 -5.94
C VAL A 332 -16.74 -12.41 -7.23
N ALA A 333 -17.90 -12.94 -7.62
CA ALA A 333 -18.06 -13.76 -8.82
C ALA A 333 -17.70 -13.00 -10.11
N VAL A 334 -18.13 -11.76 -10.26
CA VAL A 334 -17.79 -10.90 -11.42
C VAL A 334 -16.28 -10.66 -11.48
N GLY A 335 -15.63 -10.36 -10.35
CA GLY A 335 -14.17 -10.20 -10.30
C GLY A 335 -13.41 -11.48 -10.68
N ILE A 336 -13.90 -12.64 -10.23
CA ILE A 336 -13.38 -13.95 -10.61
C ILE A 336 -13.49 -14.14 -12.14
N LEU A 337 -14.68 -13.93 -12.72
CA LEU A 337 -14.94 -14.12 -14.15
C LEU A 337 -14.10 -13.19 -15.03
N ALA A 338 -14.01 -11.91 -14.69
CA ALA A 338 -13.19 -10.94 -15.41
C ALA A 338 -11.72 -11.38 -15.43
N THR A 339 -11.24 -11.93 -14.32
CA THR A 339 -9.84 -12.34 -14.18
C THR A 339 -9.56 -13.72 -14.80
N VAL A 340 -10.53 -14.63 -14.82
CA VAL A 340 -10.45 -15.88 -15.61
C VAL A 340 -10.36 -15.54 -17.11
N ARG A 341 -11.21 -14.64 -17.61
CA ARG A 341 -11.16 -14.21 -19.01
C ARG A 341 -9.82 -13.57 -19.39
N TRP A 342 -9.20 -12.85 -18.46
CA TRP A 342 -7.84 -12.33 -18.59
C TRP A 342 -6.80 -13.45 -18.69
N LEU A 343 -6.81 -14.44 -17.79
CA LEU A 343 -5.85 -15.54 -17.74
C LEU A 343 -5.80 -16.36 -19.03
N PHE A 344 -6.95 -16.53 -19.68
CA PHE A 344 -7.11 -17.27 -20.93
C PHE A 344 -7.09 -16.38 -22.18
N SER A 345 -6.83 -15.08 -22.03
CA SER A 345 -6.70 -14.17 -23.18
C SER A 345 -5.39 -14.38 -23.93
N GLN A 346 -5.40 -14.16 -25.25
CA GLN A 346 -4.20 -14.31 -26.08
C GLN A 346 -3.05 -13.39 -25.61
N PRO A 347 -1.78 -13.78 -25.78
CA PRO A 347 -0.62 -12.98 -25.35
C PRO A 347 -0.60 -11.54 -25.88
N SER A 348 -1.15 -11.32 -27.08
CA SER A 348 -1.32 -9.99 -27.69
C SER A 348 -2.28 -9.09 -26.90
N ARG A 349 -3.33 -9.69 -26.30
CA ARG A 349 -4.32 -8.99 -25.47
C ARG A 349 -3.92 -8.90 -24.00
N ALA A 350 -3.06 -9.79 -23.49
CA ALA A 350 -2.61 -9.80 -22.09
C ALA A 350 -2.05 -8.46 -21.61
N ARG A 351 -1.43 -7.67 -22.50
CA ARG A 351 -0.97 -6.29 -22.20
C ARG A 351 -2.10 -5.31 -21.91
N GLN A 352 -3.18 -5.31 -22.70
CA GLN A 352 -4.35 -4.46 -22.46
C GLN A 352 -5.00 -4.81 -21.13
N TRP A 353 -5.09 -6.10 -20.91
CA TRP A 353 -5.68 -6.78 -19.77
C TRP A 353 -4.90 -6.50 -18.45
N ALA A 354 -3.56 -6.39 -18.49
CA ALA A 354 -2.73 -5.98 -17.35
C ALA A 354 -2.91 -4.50 -16.94
N ARG A 355 -3.20 -3.61 -17.91
CA ARG A 355 -3.54 -2.20 -17.64
C ARG A 355 -4.87 -2.05 -16.92
N LEU A 356 -5.80 -2.98 -17.14
CA LEU A 356 -7.10 -2.99 -16.50
C LEU A 356 -7.08 -3.54 -15.07
N LEU A 357 -6.00 -4.20 -14.64
CA LEU A 357 -5.94 -4.83 -13.31
C LEU A 357 -6.16 -3.84 -12.15
N PRO A 358 -5.32 -2.79 -11.96
CA PRO A 358 -5.53 -1.87 -10.85
C PRO A 358 -6.91 -1.21 -10.84
N PRO A 359 -7.45 -0.68 -11.96
CA PRO A 359 -8.77 -0.05 -11.94
C PRO A 359 -9.90 -1.06 -11.72
N LEU A 360 -9.84 -2.28 -12.28
CA LEU A 360 -10.87 -3.30 -12.04
C LEU A 360 -10.90 -3.73 -10.57
N PHE A 361 -9.73 -3.98 -9.96
CA PHE A 361 -9.65 -4.32 -8.55
C PHE A 361 -10.11 -3.15 -7.68
N ALA A 362 -9.72 -1.91 -8.02
CA ALA A 362 -10.17 -0.71 -7.33
C ALA A 362 -11.70 -0.58 -7.37
N LEU A 363 -12.31 -0.74 -8.54
CA LEU A 363 -13.77 -0.69 -8.73
C LEU A 363 -14.49 -1.80 -7.96
N GLN A 364 -13.95 -3.03 -7.95
CA GLN A 364 -14.52 -4.12 -7.16
C GLN A 364 -14.53 -3.77 -5.66
N MET A 365 -13.41 -3.24 -5.16
CA MET A 365 -13.31 -2.82 -3.76
C MET A 365 -14.19 -1.60 -3.45
N LEU A 366 -14.36 -0.67 -4.41
CA LEU A 366 -15.25 0.48 -4.28
C LEU A 366 -16.69 0.01 -4.13
N PHE A 367 -17.09 -0.97 -4.93
CA PHE A 367 -18.42 -1.54 -4.89
C PHE A 367 -18.68 -2.22 -3.54
N LEU A 368 -17.75 -3.05 -3.05
CA LEU A 368 -17.87 -3.67 -1.72
C LEU A 368 -17.89 -2.62 -0.59
N ALA A 369 -17.09 -1.55 -0.71
CA ALA A 369 -17.10 -0.44 0.24
C ALA A 369 -18.45 0.30 0.23
N ALA A 370 -18.97 0.61 -0.95
CA ALA A 370 -20.28 1.25 -1.14
C ALA A 370 -21.40 0.37 -0.57
N LEU A 371 -21.37 -0.94 -0.81
CA LEU A 371 -22.31 -1.88 -0.23
C LEU A 371 -22.28 -1.92 1.31
N ARG A 372 -21.14 -1.58 1.93
CA ARG A 372 -20.98 -1.57 3.38
C ARG A 372 -21.20 -0.20 4.01
N SER A 373 -21.25 0.88 3.24
CA SER A 373 -21.26 2.25 3.77
C SER A 373 -22.41 3.12 3.28
N LEU A 374 -23.14 2.74 2.23
CA LEU A 374 -24.28 3.50 1.73
C LEU A 374 -25.57 3.06 2.44
N TYR A 375 -26.13 3.98 3.24
CA TYR A 375 -27.41 3.81 3.93
C TYR A 375 -28.31 5.02 3.67
N PRO A 376 -29.62 4.83 3.45
CA PRO A 376 -30.59 5.91 3.55
C PRO A 376 -30.49 6.59 4.93
N GLY A 377 -30.32 7.93 4.95
CA GLY A 377 -30.41 8.73 6.19
C GLY A 377 -29.17 8.77 7.10
N VAL A 378 -28.13 7.96 6.85
CA VAL A 378 -26.84 8.08 7.59
C VAL A 378 -25.97 9.11 6.87
N GLY A 379 -25.45 10.08 7.63
CA GLY A 379 -24.77 11.28 7.13
C GLY A 379 -23.71 11.02 6.05
N PRO A 380 -23.42 12.04 5.22
CA PRO A 380 -22.46 11.91 4.14
C PRO A 380 -21.07 11.69 4.75
N ILE A 381 -20.12 11.17 3.97
CA ILE A 381 -18.70 11.61 3.93
C ILE A 381 -17.75 10.46 3.55
N PRO A 382 -17.87 9.17 3.98
CA PRO A 382 -16.88 8.16 3.59
C PRO A 382 -16.87 7.91 2.08
N TRP A 383 -18.04 7.81 1.45
CA TRP A 383 -18.16 7.37 0.05
C TRP A 383 -17.72 8.44 -0.96
N ARG A 384 -17.98 9.73 -0.70
CA ARG A 384 -17.61 10.83 -1.62
C ARG A 384 -16.10 10.92 -1.79
N VAL A 385 -15.37 10.77 -0.68
CA VAL A 385 -13.91 10.72 -0.68
C VAL A 385 -13.41 9.51 -1.46
N LEU A 386 -14.02 8.33 -1.27
CA LEU A 386 -13.62 7.12 -1.98
C LEU A 386 -13.89 7.18 -3.49
N VAL A 387 -15.03 7.72 -3.91
CA VAL A 387 -15.35 7.91 -5.33
C VAL A 387 -14.42 8.93 -5.97
N LEU A 388 -14.14 10.05 -5.29
CA LEU A 388 -13.15 11.02 -5.75
C LEU A 388 -11.77 10.38 -5.91
N LEU A 389 -11.31 9.62 -4.90
CA LEU A 389 -10.02 8.92 -4.95
C LEU A 389 -9.98 7.86 -6.05
N ALA A 390 -11.07 7.12 -6.28
CA ALA A 390 -11.16 6.18 -7.39
C ALA A 390 -11.06 6.90 -8.75
N GLY A 391 -11.75 8.03 -8.90
CA GLY A 391 -11.67 8.88 -10.09
C GLY A 391 -10.26 9.45 -10.32
N LEU A 392 -9.61 9.95 -9.26
CA LEU A 392 -8.23 10.45 -9.31
C LEU A 392 -7.23 9.33 -9.61
N LEU A 393 -7.43 8.13 -9.05
CA LEU A 393 -6.62 6.96 -9.34
C LEU A 393 -6.73 6.58 -10.82
N LEU A 394 -7.95 6.49 -11.35
CA LEU A 394 -8.21 6.23 -12.78
C LEU A 394 -7.54 7.29 -13.67
N ALA A 395 -7.74 8.57 -13.36
CA ALA A 395 -7.12 9.67 -14.09
C ALA A 395 -5.59 9.62 -14.03
N GLY A 396 -5.03 9.33 -12.85
CA GLY A 396 -3.58 9.21 -12.64
C GLY A 396 -2.97 8.03 -13.40
N ILE A 397 -3.63 6.87 -13.43
CA ILE A 397 -3.20 5.71 -14.22
C ILE A 397 -3.26 6.02 -15.71
N VAL A 398 -4.36 6.62 -16.18
CA VAL A 398 -4.54 6.99 -17.58
C VAL A 398 -3.47 8.00 -18.01
N LEU A 399 -3.29 9.09 -17.25
CA LEU A 399 -2.27 10.09 -17.50
C LEU A 399 -0.87 9.47 -17.52
N ALA A 400 -0.54 8.64 -16.52
CA ALA A 400 0.75 7.97 -16.45
C ALA A 400 0.99 6.96 -17.59
N ALA A 401 -0.07 6.30 -18.08
CA ALA A 401 -0.02 5.39 -19.22
C ALA A 401 0.11 6.13 -20.56
N PHE A 402 -0.51 7.31 -20.70
CA PHE A 402 -0.31 8.19 -21.86
C PHE A 402 1.14 8.71 -21.91
N LEU A 403 1.68 9.09 -20.75
CA LEU A 403 3.08 9.51 -20.61
C LEU A 403 4.10 8.38 -20.83
N GLU A 404 3.65 7.12 -20.91
CA GLU A 404 4.49 5.95 -21.19
C GLU A 404 4.88 5.86 -22.68
N VAL A 405 4.18 6.57 -23.57
CA VAL A 405 4.39 6.48 -25.03
C VAL A 405 5.71 7.13 -25.47
N ASP A 406 6.26 8.10 -24.72
CA ASP A 406 7.44 8.87 -25.15
C ASP A 406 8.74 8.62 -24.36
N ALA A 407 8.67 7.96 -23.20
CA ALA A 407 9.84 7.82 -22.33
C ALA A 407 10.70 6.61 -22.71
N ARG A 408 11.52 6.75 -23.77
CA ARG A 408 12.70 5.88 -23.95
C ARG A 408 13.52 5.92 -22.66
N VAL A 409 14.02 4.77 -22.24
CA VAL A 409 14.68 4.52 -20.96
C VAL A 409 15.86 5.49 -20.77
N PHE A 410 15.69 6.50 -19.91
CA PHE A 410 16.78 7.41 -19.54
C PHE A 410 17.20 7.18 -18.09
N HIS A 411 18.48 6.84 -17.96
CA HIS A 411 19.08 6.47 -16.70
C HIS A 411 19.43 7.71 -15.86
N LEU A 412 18.86 7.79 -14.66
CA LEU A 412 19.42 8.61 -13.60
C LEU A 412 20.51 7.78 -12.90
N HIS A 413 21.63 8.40 -12.56
CA HIS A 413 22.65 7.85 -11.66
C HIS A 413 22.46 8.49 -10.27
N PRO A 414 21.47 8.07 -9.48
CA PRO A 414 21.37 8.53 -8.10
C PRO A 414 22.55 7.98 -7.28
N PRO A 415 22.93 8.64 -6.17
CA PRO A 415 23.92 8.07 -5.26
C PRO A 415 23.42 6.73 -4.69
N LYS A 416 24.31 5.75 -4.56
CA LYS A 416 23.99 4.48 -3.89
C LYS A 416 23.54 4.80 -2.45
N PRO A 417 22.44 4.22 -1.94
CA PRO A 417 22.05 4.39 -0.55
C PRO A 417 23.16 3.83 0.35
N THR A 418 23.91 4.71 0.99
CA THR A 418 24.90 4.32 2.00
C THR A 418 24.22 4.17 3.35
N ALA A 419 24.87 3.51 4.30
CA ALA A 419 24.41 3.49 5.69
C ALA A 419 24.20 4.92 6.24
N ARG A 420 25.04 5.88 5.80
CA ARG A 420 24.89 7.30 6.10
C ARG A 420 23.59 7.87 5.54
N PHE A 421 23.24 7.59 4.29
CA PHE A 421 21.98 8.04 3.69
C PHE A 421 20.75 7.51 4.46
N VAL A 422 20.75 6.22 4.80
CA VAL A 422 19.66 5.62 5.59
C VAL A 422 19.58 6.25 6.98
N GLY A 423 20.73 6.47 7.64
CA GLY A 423 20.81 7.17 8.92
C GLY A 423 20.26 8.59 8.84
N SER A 424 20.60 9.35 7.79
CA SER A 424 20.07 10.69 7.55
C SER A 424 18.55 10.70 7.37
N LEU A 425 17.98 9.73 6.64
CA LEU A 425 16.53 9.61 6.51
C LEU A 425 15.84 9.31 7.85
N ALA A 426 16.43 8.42 8.66
CA ALA A 426 15.90 8.08 9.97
C ALA A 426 15.92 9.29 10.93
N VAL A 427 17.04 10.02 10.97
CA VAL A 427 17.16 11.25 11.76
C VAL A 427 16.17 12.31 11.27
N ALA A 428 16.09 12.53 9.96
CA ALA A 428 15.13 13.47 9.39
C ALA A 428 13.69 13.10 9.74
N ALA A 429 13.33 11.81 9.69
CA ALA A 429 12.00 11.37 10.06
C ALA A 429 11.68 11.68 11.54
N VAL A 430 12.60 11.39 12.46
CA VAL A 430 12.43 11.69 13.89
C VAL A 430 12.31 13.20 14.13
N VAL A 431 13.18 14.01 13.51
CA VAL A 431 13.15 15.47 13.65
C VAL A 431 11.82 16.04 13.16
N VAL A 432 11.35 15.60 11.98
CA VAL A 432 10.05 16.00 11.43
C VAL A 432 8.92 15.57 12.37
N THR A 433 8.95 14.35 12.90
CA THR A 433 7.94 13.87 13.83
C THR A 433 7.89 14.69 15.11
N VAL A 434 9.04 15.05 15.68
CA VAL A 434 9.10 15.93 16.86
C VAL A 434 8.51 17.31 16.53
N ALA A 435 8.90 17.92 15.40
CA ALA A 435 8.37 19.21 14.99
C ALA A 435 6.84 19.18 14.81
N VAL A 436 6.32 18.16 14.12
CA VAL A 436 4.87 17.96 13.94
C VAL A 436 4.16 17.73 15.28
N SER A 437 4.76 16.96 16.19
CA SER A 437 4.21 16.71 17.52
C SER A 437 4.05 17.99 18.32
N LEU A 438 5.06 18.87 18.28
CA LEU A 438 5.02 20.16 18.97
C LEU A 438 3.99 21.09 18.33
N LEU A 439 3.93 21.16 17.00
CA LEU A 439 2.91 21.93 16.28
C LEU A 439 1.49 21.50 16.71
N VAL A 440 1.21 20.21 16.70
CA VAL A 440 -0.09 19.67 17.09
C VAL A 440 -0.36 19.95 18.57
N ARG A 441 0.60 19.68 19.45
CA ARG A 441 0.46 19.95 20.88
C ARG A 441 0.08 21.40 21.16
N PHE A 442 0.71 22.38 20.50
CA PHE A 442 0.44 23.80 20.73
C PHE A 442 -0.78 24.33 19.97
N SER A 443 -1.45 23.51 19.16
CA SER A 443 -2.64 23.90 18.41
C SER A 443 -3.95 23.83 19.21
N HIS A 444 -3.94 23.23 20.40
CA HIS A 444 -5.12 23.15 21.28
C HIS A 444 -4.75 23.17 22.77
N SER A 445 -5.65 23.74 23.59
CA SER A 445 -5.48 23.88 25.04
C SER A 445 -6.23 22.83 25.85
N THR A 446 -7.24 22.17 25.28
CA THR A 446 -8.03 21.12 25.90
C THR A 446 -7.85 19.78 25.18
N PRO A 447 -7.96 18.62 25.87
CA PRO A 447 -7.95 17.32 25.20
C PRO A 447 -9.08 17.22 24.16
N LEU A 448 -8.79 16.64 23.00
CA LEU A 448 -9.78 16.45 21.94
C LEU A 448 -10.59 15.15 22.17
N PRO A 449 -11.78 14.99 21.54
CA PRO A 449 -12.53 13.75 21.61
C PRO A 449 -11.68 12.54 21.22
N GLY A 450 -11.75 11.47 22.00
CA GLY A 450 -10.90 10.27 21.82
C GLY A 450 -9.46 10.42 22.29
N ALA A 451 -9.12 11.50 23.00
CA ALA A 451 -7.81 11.64 23.64
C ALA A 451 -7.60 10.55 24.71
N HIS A 452 -6.38 10.02 24.76
CA HIS A 452 -5.96 9.04 25.75
C HIS A 452 -4.74 9.55 26.51
N LEU A 453 -4.68 9.24 27.81
CA LEU A 453 -3.55 9.55 28.66
C LEU A 453 -2.63 8.35 28.76
N ARG A 454 -1.31 8.57 28.61
CA ARG A 454 -0.30 7.56 28.95
C ARG A 454 0.44 7.88 30.25
N TRP A 455 0.49 9.16 30.64
CA TRP A 455 1.26 9.68 31.76
C TRP A 455 0.40 10.57 32.64
#